data_AF-A0AAJ1Q5L8-F1
#
_entry.id   AF-A0AAJ1Q5L8-F1
#
_cell.length_a   1.000
_cell.length_b   1.000
_cell.length_c   1.000
_cell.angle_alpha   90.00
_cell.angle_beta   90.00
_cell.angle_gamma   90.00
#
_symmetry.space_group_name_H-M   'P 1'
#
loop_
_entity.id
_entity.type
_entity.pdbx_description
1 polymer ?
#
loop_
_entity_poly.entity_id
_entity_poly.type
_entity_poly.pdbx_seq_one_letter_code
_entity_poly.pdbx_strand_id
1 'polypeptide(L)'
;MQINLKDLDFKDGKYVYTFKPTKDMDSIDLLSDCFGDLAINHLQVEKNPDATYFVPPEVYEGNIGGIFKDLAELKLELKDKEHSDLWGQIRITAQGMLKEYHDNEFSTALAQTAKQLTAQLEDKESLARKVLTAKGFQSFITDKDKQTSSEITQLKDLINQRVTKKDVESIIGQSGDSIWLQVKDKVKSTADNSKMSGDEIKSALNLTSNSIKLKSSLIELDGNTTMTNAFANNLLAKQFSADSLTAFSAKIANLVATYMDAYKITALDSNFVRTRWNGISSNMSADGNGLTVRHRDGTYTKIGWDGLKHYDGGTGYRTNYLTEIVTVSDLNHDSSRGYMWVDLPPVFRGKNFNARVVFNDACVWQDTSGSYNTGYMFLQRIVCYIQQDSIDYRNARVPLVGYARCWDTRQRKAINFPVQAQVIVTY
;
A
#
# COMPACT_ATOMS: atom_id res chain seq x y z
N MET A 1 -112.52 88.76 28.21
CA MET A 1 -113.64 88.08 27.51
C MET A 1 -114.37 87.25 28.54
N GLN A 2 -115.70 87.33 28.61
CA GLN A 2 -116.49 86.57 29.58
C GLN A 2 -117.06 85.30 28.96
N ILE A 3 -117.05 84.20 29.73
CA ILE A 3 -117.58 82.88 29.35
C ILE A 3 -118.39 82.35 30.54
N ASN A 4 -119.66 81.98 30.37
CA ASN A 4 -120.42 81.35 31.45
C ASN A 4 -120.20 79.83 31.45
N LEU A 5 -120.21 79.19 32.63
CA LEU A 5 -120.10 77.72 32.73
C LEU A 5 -121.18 76.95 31.95
N LYS A 6 -122.34 77.59 31.69
CA LYS A 6 -123.45 77.01 30.94
C LYS A 6 -123.23 77.00 29.42
N ASP A 7 -122.27 77.78 28.93
CA ASP A 7 -121.96 77.91 27.50
C ASP A 7 -120.82 76.94 27.07
N LEU A 8 -120.39 76.05 27.98
CA LEU A 8 -119.28 75.10 27.76
C LEU A 8 -119.77 73.81 27.11
N ASP A 9 -119.12 73.40 26.02
CA ASP A 9 -119.36 72.13 25.34
C ASP A 9 -118.66 70.99 26.12
N PHE A 10 -119.35 69.87 26.36
CA PHE A 10 -118.71 68.69 26.98
C PHE A 10 -118.32 67.65 25.91
N LYS A 11 -117.02 67.44 25.72
CA LYS A 11 -116.45 66.54 24.70
C LYS A 11 -115.25 65.79 25.28
N ASP A 12 -115.13 64.51 24.94
CA ASP A 12 -113.99 63.63 25.30
C ASP A 12 -113.58 63.68 26.79
N GLY A 13 -114.58 63.76 27.67
CA GLY A 13 -114.41 63.79 29.13
C GLY A 13 -114.10 65.16 29.74
N LYS A 14 -114.10 66.24 28.95
CA LYS A 14 -113.72 67.60 29.37
C LYS A 14 -114.80 68.62 29.00
N TYR A 15 -114.88 69.71 29.76
CA TYR A 15 -115.55 70.93 29.32
C TYR A 15 -114.59 71.77 28.47
N VAL A 16 -115.05 72.24 27.32
CA VAL A 16 -114.24 72.94 26.31
C VAL A 16 -114.99 74.16 25.80
N TYR A 17 -114.26 75.27 25.55
CA TYR A 17 -114.80 76.46 24.90
C TYR A 17 -113.80 77.02 23.90
N THR A 18 -114.14 76.96 22.61
CA THR A 18 -113.32 77.51 21.53
C THR A 18 -113.64 78.99 21.35
N PHE A 19 -112.78 79.86 21.90
CA PHE A 19 -112.85 81.30 21.68
C PHE A 19 -111.86 81.75 20.59
N LYS A 20 -112.06 82.97 20.07
CA LYS A 20 -111.09 83.66 19.23
C LYS A 20 -110.70 84.97 19.92
N PRO A 21 -109.44 85.13 20.40
CA PRO A 21 -109.01 86.38 21.03
C PRO A 21 -109.07 87.52 20.02
N THR A 22 -109.43 88.71 20.50
CA THR A 22 -109.65 89.91 19.67
C THR A 22 -108.50 90.90 19.74
N LYS A 23 -107.65 90.79 20.77
CA LYS A 23 -106.48 91.63 21.05
C LYS A 23 -105.33 90.76 21.55
N ASP A 24 -104.12 91.32 21.53
CA ASP A 24 -103.01 90.69 22.23
C ASP A 24 -103.17 90.85 23.75
N MET A 25 -102.84 89.81 24.52
CA MET A 25 -103.17 89.66 25.95
C MET A 25 -104.64 89.95 26.33
N ASP A 26 -105.61 89.48 25.52
CA ASP A 26 -107.05 89.48 25.86
C ASP A 26 -107.30 88.64 27.14
N SER A 27 -107.98 89.18 28.15
CA SER A 27 -108.31 88.43 29.38
C SER A 27 -109.38 87.37 29.13
N ILE A 28 -109.48 86.37 30.01
CA ILE A 28 -110.57 85.38 29.99
C ILE A 28 -111.13 85.26 31.41
N ASP A 29 -112.40 85.60 31.55
CA ASP A 29 -113.10 85.68 32.82
C ASP A 29 -114.20 84.59 32.80
N LEU A 30 -113.97 83.48 33.53
CA LEU A 30 -114.99 82.43 33.70
C LEU A 30 -116.02 82.87 34.74
N LEU A 31 -117.26 83.03 34.30
CA LEU A 31 -118.41 83.38 35.13
C LEU A 31 -119.18 82.12 35.54
N SER A 32 -119.47 82.02 36.84
CA SER A 32 -120.30 80.97 37.41
C SER A 32 -121.57 81.56 38.02
N ASP A 33 -122.70 80.89 37.82
CA ASP A 33 -123.96 81.16 38.50
C ASP A 33 -124.39 80.02 39.44
N CYS A 34 -123.44 79.17 39.87
CA CYS A 34 -123.70 78.13 40.86
C CYS A 34 -123.82 78.69 42.29
N PHE A 35 -124.87 78.28 43.01
CA PHE A 35 -124.96 78.45 44.47
C PHE A 35 -124.10 77.37 45.16
N GLY A 36 -122.78 77.55 45.16
CA GLY A 36 -121.81 76.65 45.78
C GLY A 36 -120.37 76.94 45.31
N ASP A 37 -119.39 76.27 45.92
CA ASP A 37 -117.97 76.45 45.62
C ASP A 37 -117.58 75.78 44.30
N LEU A 38 -116.86 76.51 43.43
CA LEU A 38 -116.30 76.01 42.17
C LEU A 38 -114.80 75.71 42.33
N ALA A 39 -114.40 74.45 42.15
CA ALA A 39 -112.99 74.03 42.13
C ALA A 39 -112.51 73.73 40.71
N ILE A 40 -111.50 74.47 40.24
CA ILE A 40 -110.81 74.23 38.95
C ILE A 40 -109.45 73.60 39.26
N ASN A 41 -109.35 72.28 39.14
CA ASN A 41 -108.14 71.52 39.51
C ASN A 41 -107.01 71.64 38.48
N HIS A 42 -107.36 71.78 37.19
CA HIS A 42 -106.43 71.96 36.09
C HIS A 42 -107.04 72.92 35.07
N LEU A 43 -106.25 73.87 34.58
CA LEU A 43 -106.63 74.80 33.52
C LEU A 43 -105.52 74.82 32.47
N GLN A 44 -105.89 74.75 31.20
CA GLN A 44 -104.97 74.70 30.06
C GLN A 44 -105.51 75.57 28.94
N VAL A 45 -104.61 76.29 28.25
CA VAL A 45 -104.94 77.13 27.10
C VAL A 45 -104.07 76.68 25.93
N GLU A 46 -104.70 76.32 24.82
CA GLU A 46 -104.06 75.69 23.66
C GLU A 46 -104.41 76.44 22.38
N LYS A 47 -103.59 76.25 21.32
CA LYS A 47 -103.70 76.98 20.05
C LYS A 47 -104.33 76.14 18.92
N ASN A 48 -105.08 75.11 19.29
CA ASN A 48 -105.64 74.10 18.39
C ASN A 48 -107.14 73.90 18.72
N PRO A 49 -108.02 73.54 17.76
CA PRO A 49 -109.44 73.30 18.08
C PRO A 49 -109.66 72.00 18.86
N ASP A 50 -108.76 71.03 18.71
CA ASP A 50 -108.75 69.76 19.44
C ASP A 50 -107.86 69.89 20.68
N ALA A 51 -108.39 69.55 21.87
CA ALA A 51 -107.72 69.74 23.16
C ALA A 51 -106.81 68.57 23.56
N THR A 52 -105.58 68.84 23.98
CA THR A 52 -104.55 67.82 24.29
C THR A 52 -104.47 67.47 25.79
N TYR A 53 -103.28 67.24 26.34
CA TYR A 53 -103.07 66.77 27.72
C TYR A 53 -102.19 67.76 28.52
N PHE A 54 -102.34 67.75 29.85
CA PHE A 54 -101.86 68.81 30.77
C PHE A 54 -100.36 68.74 31.14
N VAL A 55 -99.73 69.92 31.35
CA VAL A 55 -98.30 70.10 31.67
C VAL A 55 -98.08 71.32 32.63
N PRO A 56 -97.31 71.22 33.75
CA PRO A 56 -97.15 72.28 34.78
C PRO A 56 -95.79 73.07 34.82
N PRO A 57 -95.70 74.29 35.44
CA PRO A 57 -94.47 75.12 35.63
C PRO A 57 -94.18 75.69 37.08
N GLU A 58 -92.96 76.21 37.40
CA GLU A 58 -92.53 76.70 38.77
C GLU A 58 -91.51 77.92 38.82
N VAL A 59 -91.40 78.67 39.97
CA VAL A 59 -90.80 80.05 40.25
C VAL A 59 -90.61 80.29 41.79
N TYR A 60 -89.89 81.25 42.49
CA TYR A 60 -88.63 82.09 42.49
C TYR A 60 -88.53 82.90 43.86
N GLU A 61 -87.36 83.31 44.45
CA GLU A 61 -87.25 84.45 45.46
C GLU A 61 -85.82 85.02 45.85
N GLY A 62 -85.69 85.95 46.86
CA GLY A 62 -84.64 87.04 46.94
C GLY A 62 -83.71 87.26 48.19
N ASN A 63 -83.28 88.53 48.47
CA ASN A 63 -81.87 88.86 48.85
C ASN A 63 -81.60 89.89 50.02
N ILE A 64 -81.03 89.43 51.15
CA ILE A 64 -80.12 90.21 52.05
C ILE A 64 -78.80 89.47 52.39
N GLY A 65 -78.68 88.17 52.06
CA GLY A 65 -77.57 87.32 52.48
C GLY A 65 -76.17 87.71 51.97
N GLY A 66 -76.08 88.58 50.95
CA GLY A 66 -74.88 88.95 50.19
C GLY A 66 -73.56 88.91 50.97
N ILE A 67 -73.27 89.88 51.84
CA ILE A 67 -71.91 90.04 52.40
C ILE A 67 -71.42 88.82 53.23
N PHE A 68 -72.33 88.09 53.89
CA PHE A 68 -71.97 86.83 54.57
C PHE A 68 -71.91 85.64 53.60
N LYS A 69 -72.68 85.68 52.52
CA LYS A 69 -72.62 84.73 51.40
C LYS A 69 -71.28 84.88 50.66
N ASP A 70 -70.84 86.08 50.32
CA ASP A 70 -69.57 86.34 49.61
C ASP A 70 -68.34 85.76 50.36
N LEU A 71 -68.28 85.96 51.68
CA LEU A 71 -67.18 85.44 52.50
C LEU A 71 -67.28 83.92 52.73
N ALA A 72 -68.49 83.36 52.72
CA ALA A 72 -68.70 81.92 52.71
C ALA A 72 -68.36 81.31 51.35
N GLU A 73 -68.64 82.00 50.25
CA GLU A 73 -68.37 81.61 48.87
C GLU A 73 -66.88 81.61 48.58
N LEU A 74 -66.10 82.62 48.98
CA LEU A 74 -64.63 82.58 48.91
C LEU A 74 -64.01 81.39 49.67
N LYS A 75 -64.64 80.97 50.78
CA LYS A 75 -64.22 79.82 51.58
C LYS A 75 -64.69 78.48 51.01
N LEU A 76 -65.77 78.49 50.23
CA LEU A 76 -66.25 77.38 49.41
C LEU A 76 -65.36 77.22 48.19
N GLU A 77 -65.06 78.30 47.47
CA GLU A 77 -64.14 78.37 46.34
C GLU A 77 -62.76 77.80 46.65
N LEU A 78 -62.19 78.07 47.83
CA LEU A 78 -60.89 77.52 48.22
C LEU A 78 -60.95 76.07 48.75
N LYS A 79 -62.15 75.51 48.92
CA LYS A 79 -62.38 74.11 49.33
C LYS A 79 -62.87 73.21 48.19
N ASP A 80 -63.68 73.75 47.28
CA ASP A 80 -64.21 73.04 46.12
C ASP A 80 -63.11 72.86 45.07
N LYS A 81 -62.68 71.60 44.96
CA LYS A 81 -61.66 71.05 44.06
C LYS A 81 -61.98 71.15 42.56
N GLU A 82 -63.27 71.26 42.26
CA GLU A 82 -63.85 70.75 41.01
C GLU A 82 -64.65 71.80 40.26
N HIS A 83 -65.29 72.75 40.96
CA HIS A 83 -66.23 73.72 40.36
C HIS A 83 -65.96 75.19 40.71
N SER A 84 -64.98 75.49 41.56
CA SER A 84 -64.51 76.85 41.86
C SER A 84 -63.76 77.47 40.68
N ASP A 85 -64.03 78.75 40.38
CA ASP A 85 -63.28 79.51 39.37
C ASP A 85 -61.88 79.88 39.90
N LEU A 86 -61.75 80.20 41.19
CA LEU A 86 -60.46 80.53 41.79
C LEU A 86 -59.55 79.30 41.89
N TRP A 87 -60.06 78.14 42.34
CA TRP A 87 -59.30 76.88 42.29
C TRP A 87 -59.10 76.43 40.84
N GLY A 88 -60.07 76.67 39.96
CA GLY A 88 -59.97 76.48 38.52
C GLY A 88 -58.76 77.20 37.93
N GLN A 89 -58.59 78.50 38.19
CA GLN A 89 -57.45 79.29 37.72
C GLN A 89 -56.10 78.82 38.30
N ILE A 90 -56.05 78.51 39.61
CA ILE A 90 -54.84 77.95 40.26
C ILE A 90 -54.45 76.61 39.60
N ARG A 91 -55.43 75.73 39.39
CA ARG A 91 -55.27 74.42 38.75
C ARG A 91 -54.87 74.56 37.28
N ILE A 92 -55.52 75.43 36.51
CA ILE A 92 -55.19 75.72 35.10
C ILE A 92 -53.77 76.26 34.99
N THR A 93 -53.32 77.12 35.92
CA THR A 93 -51.94 77.63 35.93
C THR A 93 -50.92 76.52 36.19
N ALA A 94 -51.17 75.65 37.17
CA ALA A 94 -50.30 74.52 37.47
C ALA A 94 -50.30 73.44 36.35
N GLN A 95 -51.46 73.14 35.78
CA GLN A 95 -51.59 72.25 34.63
C GLN A 95 -50.98 72.85 33.36
N GLY A 96 -51.03 74.18 33.22
CA GLY A 96 -50.36 74.94 32.15
C GLY A 96 -48.85 74.76 32.18
N MET A 97 -48.20 75.04 33.32
CA MET A 97 -46.75 74.84 33.48
C MET A 97 -46.32 73.38 33.25
N LEU A 98 -47.07 72.41 33.79
CA LEU A 98 -46.78 70.98 33.58
C LEU A 98 -46.96 70.57 32.10
N LYS A 99 -47.97 71.11 31.42
CA LYS A 99 -48.20 70.87 29.99
C LYS A 99 -47.11 71.53 29.14
N GLU A 100 -46.72 72.77 29.44
CA GLU A 100 -45.69 73.49 28.70
C GLU A 100 -44.33 72.78 28.82
N TYR A 101 -43.97 72.28 30.00
CA TYR A 101 -42.78 71.44 30.20
C TYR A 101 -42.85 70.11 29.42
N HIS A 102 -44.01 69.44 29.46
CA HIS A 102 -44.24 68.20 28.73
C HIS A 102 -44.18 68.39 27.20
N ASP A 103 -44.81 69.44 26.68
CA ASP A 103 -45.00 69.65 25.24
C ASP A 103 -43.75 70.28 24.59
N ASN A 104 -43.03 71.19 25.28
CA ASN A 104 -41.87 71.88 24.71
C ASN A 104 -40.52 71.20 24.97
N GLU A 105 -40.17 70.81 26.20
CA GLU A 105 -38.88 70.16 26.48
C GLU A 105 -38.95 68.64 26.33
N PHE A 106 -39.83 67.98 27.09
CA PHE A 106 -39.83 66.52 27.17
C PHE A 106 -40.23 65.88 25.84
N SER A 107 -41.32 66.35 25.22
CA SER A 107 -41.77 65.84 23.92
C SER A 107 -40.79 66.15 22.80
N THR A 108 -40.07 67.28 22.82
CA THR A 108 -39.05 67.59 21.79
C THR A 108 -37.83 66.70 21.93
N ALA A 109 -37.31 66.51 23.15
CA ALA A 109 -36.18 65.62 23.39
C ALA A 109 -36.53 64.15 23.05
N LEU A 110 -37.74 63.70 23.43
CA LEU A 110 -38.23 62.37 23.09
C LEU A 110 -38.45 62.22 21.59
N ALA A 111 -39.04 63.21 20.91
CA ALA A 111 -39.28 63.18 19.46
C ALA A 111 -37.99 63.27 18.63
N GLN A 112 -36.97 64.02 19.07
CA GLN A 112 -35.65 64.00 18.44
C GLN A 112 -34.98 62.63 18.60
N THR A 113 -34.95 62.09 19.82
CA THR A 113 -34.39 60.76 20.10
C THR A 113 -35.12 59.66 19.31
N ALA A 114 -36.45 59.69 19.30
CA ALA A 114 -37.28 58.75 18.57
C ALA A 114 -37.12 58.89 17.06
N LYS A 115 -37.04 60.11 16.50
CA LYS A 115 -36.77 60.32 15.07
C LYS A 115 -35.38 59.84 14.68
N GLN A 116 -34.35 60.04 15.51
CA GLN A 116 -33.00 59.53 15.24
C GLN A 116 -32.96 58.00 15.28
N LEU A 117 -33.60 57.36 16.26
CA LEU A 117 -33.70 55.90 16.35
C LEU A 117 -34.53 55.32 15.18
N THR A 118 -35.69 55.91 14.88
CA THR A 118 -36.58 55.45 13.81
C THR A 118 -35.93 55.64 12.44
N ALA A 119 -35.31 56.79 12.16
CA ALA A 119 -34.56 56.98 10.93
C ALA A 119 -33.41 55.97 10.78
N GLN A 120 -32.66 55.66 11.86
CA GLN A 120 -31.62 54.63 11.82
C GLN A 120 -32.14 53.19 11.64
N LEU A 121 -33.44 52.95 11.84
CA LEU A 121 -34.13 51.66 11.65
C LEU A 121 -34.90 51.58 10.33
N GLU A 122 -35.37 52.70 9.78
CA GLU A 122 -36.09 52.77 8.50
C GLU A 122 -35.12 52.90 7.31
N ASP A 123 -33.99 53.60 7.47
CA ASP A 123 -32.93 53.79 6.47
C ASP A 123 -32.01 52.56 6.30
N LYS A 124 -32.37 51.41 6.91
CA LYS A 124 -31.57 50.17 6.87
C LYS A 124 -32.41 48.93 6.63
N GLU A 125 -32.09 48.21 5.56
CA GLU A 125 -32.80 47.02 5.07
C GLU A 125 -32.76 45.80 6.02
N SER A 126 -32.09 45.88 7.17
CA SER A 126 -31.94 44.75 8.11
C SER A 126 -31.98 45.15 9.58
N LEU A 127 -32.75 44.41 10.36
CA LEU A 127 -32.83 44.50 11.81
C LEU A 127 -31.71 43.68 12.46
N ALA A 128 -30.71 44.36 13.03
CA ALA A 128 -29.61 43.74 13.76
C ALA A 128 -29.79 43.86 15.29
N ARG A 129 -29.73 42.73 16.00
CA ARG A 129 -29.76 42.63 17.47
C ARG A 129 -28.50 41.91 17.96
N LYS A 130 -27.80 42.51 18.93
CA LYS A 130 -26.67 41.88 19.63
C LYS A 130 -26.97 41.77 21.11
N VAL A 131 -26.65 40.62 21.70
CA VAL A 131 -26.79 40.32 23.11
C VAL A 131 -25.46 39.79 23.63
N LEU A 132 -24.92 40.44 24.65
CA LEU A 132 -23.65 40.10 25.29
C LEU A 132 -23.93 39.79 26.77
N THR A 133 -23.51 38.62 27.23
CA THR A 133 -23.68 38.19 28.62
C THR A 133 -22.44 37.45 29.11
N ALA A 134 -22.28 37.31 30.43
CA ALA A 134 -21.24 36.47 31.02
C ALA A 134 -21.34 34.96 30.64
N LYS A 135 -22.43 34.53 29.98
CA LYS A 135 -22.62 33.15 29.50
C LYS A 135 -22.32 32.98 28.00
N GLY A 136 -22.14 34.06 27.24
CA GLY A 136 -21.87 34.02 25.81
C GLY A 136 -22.32 35.25 25.04
N PHE A 137 -22.05 35.21 23.74
CA PHE A 137 -22.36 36.23 22.74
C PHE A 137 -23.41 35.70 21.75
N GLN A 138 -24.41 36.52 21.44
CA GLN A 138 -25.37 36.25 20.38
C GLN A 138 -25.52 37.49 19.48
N SER A 139 -25.51 37.27 18.17
CA SER A 139 -25.76 38.29 17.15
C SER A 139 -26.76 37.75 16.13
N PHE A 140 -27.91 38.41 16.03
CA PHE A 140 -28.99 38.08 15.11
C PHE A 140 -29.20 39.23 14.13
N ILE A 141 -29.31 38.93 12.85
CA ILE A 141 -29.60 39.88 11.77
C ILE A 141 -30.75 39.29 10.96
N THR A 142 -31.78 40.07 10.67
CA THR A 142 -32.87 39.65 9.79
C THR A 142 -33.25 40.75 8.81
N ASP A 143 -33.64 40.31 7.62
CA ASP A 143 -34.38 41.08 6.62
C ASP A 143 -35.73 41.54 7.20
N LYS A 144 -36.25 42.67 6.71
CA LYS A 144 -37.52 43.30 7.12
C LYS A 144 -38.71 42.35 6.97
N ASP A 145 -38.73 41.60 5.87
CA ASP A 145 -39.77 40.60 5.56
C ASP A 145 -39.56 39.26 6.28
N LYS A 146 -38.51 39.15 7.11
CA LYS A 146 -38.09 37.93 7.85
C LYS A 146 -37.78 36.71 6.96
N GLN A 147 -37.75 36.88 5.64
CA GLN A 147 -37.46 35.81 4.68
C GLN A 147 -35.97 35.42 4.64
N THR A 148 -35.08 36.27 5.16
CA THR A 148 -33.66 35.96 5.33
C THR A 148 -33.21 36.33 6.74
N SER A 149 -32.49 35.43 7.43
CA SER A 149 -31.91 35.69 8.75
C SER A 149 -30.52 35.05 8.90
N SER A 150 -29.70 35.63 9.78
CA SER A 150 -28.38 35.15 10.15
C SER A 150 -28.20 35.27 11.66
N GLU A 151 -27.85 34.16 12.31
CA GLU A 151 -27.67 34.03 13.75
C GLU A 151 -26.27 33.47 14.04
N ILE A 152 -25.49 34.19 14.84
CA ILE A 152 -24.23 33.69 15.41
C ILE A 152 -24.42 33.60 16.92
N THR A 153 -24.35 32.38 17.46
CA THR A 153 -24.30 32.11 18.89
C THR A 153 -22.93 31.54 19.25
N GLN A 154 -22.22 32.19 20.17
CA GLN A 154 -20.95 31.73 20.72
C GLN A 154 -21.07 31.53 22.23
N LEU A 155 -20.92 30.28 22.63
CA LEU A 155 -20.83 29.82 24.02
C LEU A 155 -19.40 29.29 24.28
N LYS A 156 -19.10 28.92 25.53
CA LYS A 156 -17.77 28.43 25.94
C LYS A 156 -17.21 27.31 25.04
N ASP A 157 -18.05 26.32 24.71
CA ASP A 157 -17.65 25.07 24.06
C ASP A 157 -18.30 24.88 22.68
N LEU A 158 -18.96 25.92 22.15
CA LEU A 158 -19.73 25.88 20.90
C LEU A 158 -19.75 27.24 20.19
N ILE A 159 -19.36 27.27 18.91
CA ILE A 159 -19.72 28.34 17.97
C ILE A 159 -20.76 27.75 17.01
N ASN A 160 -21.95 28.36 16.95
CA ASN A 160 -23.00 27.99 16.01
C ASN A 160 -23.35 29.18 15.11
N GLN A 161 -23.23 28.99 13.80
CA GLN A 161 -23.63 29.98 12.79
C GLN A 161 -24.77 29.41 11.95
N ARG A 162 -25.95 30.02 12.06
CA ARG A 162 -27.16 29.68 11.31
C ARG A 162 -27.42 30.77 10.27
N VAL A 163 -27.68 30.38 9.03
CA VAL A 163 -28.22 31.27 7.99
C VAL A 163 -29.47 30.63 7.43
N THR A 164 -30.59 31.36 7.46
CA THR A 164 -31.88 30.90 6.98
C THR A 164 -32.31 31.78 5.80
N LYS A 165 -32.80 31.18 4.72
CA LYS A 165 -33.38 31.90 3.58
C LYS A 165 -34.60 31.13 3.06
N LYS A 166 -35.79 31.67 3.35
CA LYS A 166 -37.08 30.98 3.19
C LYS A 166 -37.03 29.61 3.88
N ASP A 167 -37.35 28.55 3.16
CA ASP A 167 -37.42 27.17 3.65
C ASP A 167 -36.05 26.48 3.73
N VAL A 168 -34.95 27.18 3.43
CA VAL A 168 -33.58 26.65 3.46
C VAL A 168 -32.83 27.17 4.69
N GLU A 169 -32.42 26.27 5.58
CA GLU A 169 -31.54 26.53 6.72
C GLU A 169 -30.15 25.94 6.46
N SER A 170 -29.09 26.70 6.75
CA SER A 170 -27.70 26.27 6.74
C SER A 170 -27.08 26.50 8.11
N ILE A 171 -26.54 25.44 8.74
CA ILE A 171 -26.00 25.49 10.10
C ILE A 171 -24.53 25.04 10.09
N ILE A 172 -23.64 25.89 10.59
CA ILE A 172 -22.22 25.59 10.82
C ILE A 172 -22.00 25.52 12.33
N GLY A 173 -22.10 24.31 12.88
CA GLY A 173 -21.84 24.01 14.30
C GLY A 173 -20.41 23.56 14.53
N GLN A 174 -19.57 24.46 15.07
CA GLN A 174 -18.21 24.16 15.50
C GLN A 174 -18.19 23.90 17.01
N SER A 175 -18.09 22.61 17.37
CA SER A 175 -17.70 22.14 18.70
C SER A 175 -16.34 21.43 18.59
N GLY A 176 -15.70 21.14 19.72
CA GLY A 176 -14.45 20.35 19.72
C GLY A 176 -14.62 18.99 19.03
N ASP A 177 -15.76 18.34 19.24
CA ASP A 177 -16.07 17.02 18.69
C ASP A 177 -16.43 17.06 17.19
N SER A 178 -17.16 18.08 16.73
CA SER A 178 -17.64 18.12 15.33
C SER A 178 -16.50 18.32 14.33
N ILE A 179 -15.48 19.11 14.69
CA ILE A 179 -14.27 19.31 13.88
C ILE A 179 -13.49 17.99 13.76
N TRP A 180 -13.30 17.26 14.87
CA TRP A 180 -12.62 15.97 14.88
C TRP A 180 -13.33 14.93 14.00
N LEU A 181 -14.65 14.83 14.09
CA LEU A 181 -15.46 13.93 13.27
C LEU A 181 -15.35 14.24 11.77
N GLN A 182 -15.45 15.52 11.36
CA GLN A 182 -15.34 15.88 9.95
C GLN A 182 -13.93 15.64 9.38
N VAL A 183 -12.86 15.87 10.15
CA VAL A 183 -11.49 15.55 9.72
C VAL A 183 -11.33 14.03 9.53
N LYS A 184 -11.78 13.24 10.51
CA LYS A 184 -11.76 11.77 10.48
C LYS A 184 -12.48 11.21 9.25
N ASP A 185 -13.68 11.70 8.94
CA ASP A 185 -14.47 11.18 7.82
C ASP A 185 -14.01 11.72 6.46
N LYS A 186 -13.34 12.89 6.39
CA LYS A 186 -12.70 13.37 5.15
C LYS A 186 -11.42 12.61 4.80
N VAL A 187 -10.69 12.12 5.81
CA VAL A 187 -9.58 11.16 5.62
C VAL A 187 -10.10 9.83 5.06
N LYS A 188 -11.27 9.35 5.51
CA LYS A 188 -11.94 8.17 4.89
C LYS A 188 -12.41 8.43 3.46
N SER A 189 -13.13 9.53 3.21
CA SER A 189 -13.69 9.79 1.86
C SER A 189 -12.61 10.02 0.79
N THR A 190 -11.38 10.34 1.19
CA THR A 190 -10.21 10.41 0.30
C THR A 190 -9.63 9.01 0.02
N ALA A 191 -9.82 8.06 0.94
CA ALA A 191 -9.54 6.65 0.71
C ALA A 191 -10.60 5.96 -0.16
N ASP A 192 -11.89 6.32 -0.06
CA ASP A 192 -12.99 5.67 -0.82
C ASP A 192 -12.87 5.80 -2.36
N ASN A 193 -12.06 6.73 -2.87
CA ASN A 193 -11.69 6.86 -4.29
C ASN A 193 -10.21 6.51 -4.58
N SER A 194 -9.48 6.02 -3.58
CA SER A 194 -8.14 5.43 -3.72
C SER A 194 -8.28 3.91 -3.67
N LYS A 195 -7.53 3.14 -4.49
CA LYS A 195 -7.70 1.67 -4.51
C LYS A 195 -7.28 0.95 -3.22
N MET A 196 -6.62 1.64 -2.29
CA MET A 196 -6.31 1.20 -0.93
C MET A 196 -6.22 2.43 -0.01
N SER A 197 -6.71 2.32 1.23
CA SER A 197 -6.43 3.29 2.29
C SER A 197 -4.99 3.19 2.81
N GLY A 198 -4.53 4.23 3.52
CA GLY A 198 -3.20 4.24 4.14
C GLY A 198 -2.97 3.17 5.21
N ASP A 199 -4.04 2.57 5.76
CA ASP A 199 -3.96 1.46 6.71
C ASP A 199 -4.14 0.09 6.03
N GLU A 200 -4.83 0.00 4.90
CA GLU A 200 -4.79 -1.21 4.04
C GLU A 200 -3.40 -1.43 3.44
N ILE A 201 -2.68 -0.36 3.09
CA ILE A 201 -1.27 -0.44 2.67
C ILE A 201 -0.38 -1.03 3.79
N LYS A 202 -0.66 -0.71 5.06
CA LYS A 202 0.02 -1.28 6.25
C LYS A 202 -0.50 -2.68 6.64
N SER A 203 -1.60 -3.14 6.07
CA SER A 203 -2.27 -4.40 6.45
C SER A 203 -2.07 -5.50 5.41
N ALA A 204 -2.12 -5.16 4.12
CA ALA A 204 -1.83 -6.09 3.02
C ALA A 204 -0.34 -6.49 3.01
N LEU A 205 0.55 -5.53 3.25
CA LEU A 205 1.89 -5.79 3.75
C LEU A 205 1.86 -5.64 5.27
N ASN A 206 1.66 -6.75 5.99
CA ASN A 206 1.68 -6.77 7.46
C ASN A 206 3.10 -6.45 7.98
N LEU A 207 3.37 -5.14 8.07
CA LEU A 207 4.62 -4.54 8.51
C LEU A 207 4.68 -4.55 10.04
N THR A 208 4.91 -5.74 10.62
CA THR A 208 5.37 -5.79 12.01
C THR A 208 6.76 -5.16 12.08
N SER A 209 7.12 -4.59 13.23
CA SER A 209 8.36 -3.80 13.40
C SER A 209 9.66 -4.52 13.00
N ASN A 210 9.62 -5.85 12.88
CA ASN A 210 10.80 -6.70 12.65
C ASN A 210 10.64 -7.68 11.45
N SER A 211 9.50 -7.74 10.75
CA SER A 211 9.32 -8.74 9.67
C SER A 211 8.18 -8.44 8.68
N ILE A 212 8.38 -8.84 7.42
CA ILE A 212 7.32 -9.02 6.42
C ILE A 212 7.16 -10.53 6.17
N LYS A 213 5.93 -11.05 6.15
CA LYS A 213 5.62 -12.44 5.81
C LYS A 213 4.69 -12.50 4.59
N LEU A 214 5.26 -12.76 3.42
CA LEU A 214 4.49 -12.96 2.19
C LEU A 214 4.05 -14.42 2.08
N LYS A 215 2.74 -14.67 1.97
CA LYS A 215 2.16 -15.99 1.70
C LYS A 215 1.04 -15.84 0.67
N SER A 216 1.28 -16.35 -0.54
CA SER A 216 0.35 -16.37 -1.66
C SER A 216 0.60 -17.62 -2.50
N SER A 217 -0.35 -17.98 -3.37
CA SER A 217 -0.14 -18.99 -4.42
C SER A 217 0.79 -18.50 -5.54
N LEU A 218 0.90 -17.18 -5.70
CA LEU A 218 1.83 -16.51 -6.62
C LEU A 218 2.44 -15.28 -5.91
N ILE A 219 3.75 -15.15 -5.99
CA ILE A 219 4.49 -13.93 -5.64
C ILE A 219 5.35 -13.61 -6.86
N GLU A 220 5.07 -12.47 -7.49
CA GLU A 220 5.72 -12.01 -8.71
C GLU A 220 6.58 -10.78 -8.41
N LEU A 221 7.77 -10.73 -9.00
CA LEU A 221 8.81 -9.73 -8.69
C LEU A 221 9.46 -9.25 -9.99
N ASP A 222 8.68 -8.54 -10.81
CA ASP A 222 9.03 -7.99 -12.14
C ASP A 222 9.97 -6.76 -12.06
N GLY A 223 10.98 -6.82 -11.19
CA GLY A 223 11.87 -5.69 -10.95
C GLY A 223 13.15 -6.07 -10.20
N ASN A 224 14.13 -5.17 -10.24
CA ASN A 224 15.45 -5.36 -9.63
C ASN A 224 15.35 -5.70 -8.13
N THR A 225 15.45 -6.99 -7.82
CA THR A 225 15.20 -7.55 -6.49
C THR A 225 16.52 -7.93 -5.81
N THR A 226 16.96 -7.13 -4.84
CA THR A 226 18.18 -7.40 -4.07
C THR A 226 17.83 -8.07 -2.74
N MET A 227 18.30 -9.31 -2.55
CA MET A 227 18.08 -10.10 -1.33
C MET A 227 19.34 -10.13 -0.47
N THR A 228 19.36 -9.42 0.66
CA THR A 228 20.53 -9.32 1.54
C THR A 228 20.51 -10.33 2.69
N ASN A 229 21.69 -10.84 3.07
CA ASN A 229 21.96 -11.76 4.18
C ASN A 229 21.03 -13.00 4.31
N ALA A 230 19.85 -12.83 4.91
CA ALA A 230 19.09 -13.93 5.51
C ALA A 230 18.48 -14.91 4.48
N PHE A 231 17.97 -14.41 3.35
CA PHE A 231 17.28 -15.24 2.36
C PHE A 231 18.25 -16.13 1.57
N ALA A 232 19.40 -15.58 1.15
CA ALA A 232 20.43 -16.31 0.39
C ALA A 232 20.98 -17.52 1.16
N ASN A 233 21.04 -17.44 2.49
CA ASN A 233 21.56 -18.51 3.34
C ASN A 233 20.64 -19.75 3.45
N ASN A 234 19.34 -19.62 3.14
CA ASN A 234 18.35 -20.68 3.37
C ASN A 234 17.30 -20.77 2.23
N LEU A 235 17.69 -20.55 0.98
CA LEU A 235 16.79 -20.74 -0.17
C LEU A 235 16.44 -22.22 -0.35
N LEU A 236 15.21 -22.60 0.02
CA LEU A 236 14.64 -23.92 -0.20
C LEU A 236 13.67 -23.88 -1.38
N ALA A 237 14.12 -24.30 -2.56
CA ALA A 237 13.33 -24.34 -3.79
C ALA A 237 13.25 -25.77 -4.35
N LYS A 238 12.06 -26.20 -4.80
CA LYS A 238 11.87 -27.50 -5.50
C LYS A 238 12.49 -27.48 -6.91
N GLN A 239 12.45 -26.32 -7.55
CA GLN A 239 13.04 -26.04 -8.85
C GLN A 239 13.54 -24.59 -8.83
N PHE A 240 14.71 -24.36 -9.41
CA PHE A 240 15.29 -23.04 -9.60
C PHE A 240 15.74 -22.94 -11.07
N SER A 241 15.39 -21.86 -11.75
CA SER A 241 15.67 -21.64 -13.16
C SER A 241 16.13 -20.21 -13.34
N ALA A 242 17.30 -20.01 -13.96
CA ALA A 242 17.90 -18.72 -14.21
C ALA A 242 18.85 -18.83 -15.41
N ASP A 243 18.95 -17.76 -16.22
CA ASP A 243 19.82 -17.74 -17.40
C ASP A 243 21.32 -17.75 -17.05
N SER A 244 21.66 -17.29 -15.83
CA SER A 244 23.01 -17.37 -15.27
C SER A 244 22.97 -17.51 -13.75
N LEU A 245 24.01 -18.13 -13.18
CA LEU A 245 24.20 -18.27 -11.73
C LEU A 245 25.66 -17.99 -11.39
N THR A 246 25.92 -16.79 -10.88
CA THR A 246 27.24 -16.40 -10.36
C THR A 246 27.32 -16.69 -8.86
N ALA A 247 28.08 -17.72 -8.47
CA ALA A 247 28.29 -18.10 -7.08
C ALA A 247 29.78 -18.07 -6.73
N PHE A 248 30.13 -17.46 -5.58
CA PHE A 248 31.51 -17.47 -5.06
C PHE A 248 31.96 -18.86 -4.60
N SER A 249 31.02 -19.67 -4.10
CA SER A 249 31.23 -21.07 -3.73
C SER A 249 29.89 -21.81 -3.78
N ALA A 250 29.90 -23.09 -4.15
CA ALA A 250 28.72 -23.95 -4.18
C ALA A 250 29.09 -25.37 -3.70
N LYS A 251 28.38 -25.88 -2.68
CA LYS A 251 28.52 -27.26 -2.21
C LYS A 251 27.35 -28.09 -2.73
N ILE A 252 27.57 -28.79 -3.84
CA ILE A 252 26.55 -29.62 -4.51
C ILE A 252 26.77 -31.08 -4.13
N ALA A 253 25.77 -31.72 -3.51
CA ALA A 253 25.86 -33.13 -3.10
C ALA A 253 25.73 -34.11 -4.27
N ASN A 254 24.88 -33.79 -5.26
CA ASN A 254 24.72 -34.51 -6.51
C ASN A 254 24.57 -33.49 -7.64
N LEU A 255 25.59 -33.35 -8.49
CA LEU A 255 25.50 -32.52 -9.71
C LEU A 255 25.19 -33.43 -10.90
N VAL A 256 24.05 -33.20 -11.54
CA VAL A 256 23.71 -33.80 -12.84
C VAL A 256 23.66 -32.66 -13.85
N ALA A 257 24.68 -32.58 -14.71
CA ALA A 257 24.82 -31.54 -15.73
C ALA A 257 24.98 -32.18 -17.11
N THR A 258 24.17 -31.74 -18.08
CA THR A 258 24.21 -32.22 -19.47
C THR A 258 25.49 -31.81 -20.19
N TYR A 259 26.01 -30.63 -19.86
CA TYR A 259 27.26 -30.07 -20.36
C TYR A 259 27.90 -29.22 -19.26
N MET A 260 29.24 -29.18 -19.23
CA MET A 260 30.02 -28.33 -18.33
C MET A 260 31.19 -27.75 -19.11
N ASP A 261 31.09 -26.47 -19.49
CA ASP A 261 32.25 -25.73 -19.98
C ASP A 261 33.06 -25.24 -18.79
N ALA A 262 34.33 -25.65 -18.71
CA ALA A 262 35.18 -25.35 -17.55
C ALA A 262 36.65 -25.31 -17.96
N TYR A 263 37.26 -24.12 -17.87
CA TYR A 263 38.69 -23.91 -18.09
C TYR A 263 39.57 -24.80 -17.17
N LYS A 264 39.09 -25.10 -15.96
CA LYS A 264 39.76 -25.98 -15.02
C LYS A 264 38.76 -26.68 -14.11
N ILE A 265 38.90 -28.00 -13.96
CA ILE A 265 38.24 -28.81 -12.93
C ILE A 265 39.35 -29.35 -12.02
N THR A 266 39.12 -29.39 -10.70
CA THR A 266 40.10 -29.85 -9.71
C THR A 266 39.36 -30.43 -8.50
N ALA A 267 39.85 -31.55 -7.98
CA ALA A 267 39.27 -32.24 -6.83
C ALA A 267 40.38 -32.87 -5.97
N LEU A 268 40.11 -33.11 -4.68
CA LEU A 268 41.06 -33.64 -3.71
C LEU A 268 41.01 -35.17 -3.68
N ASP A 269 39.90 -35.75 -3.24
CA ASP A 269 39.62 -37.19 -3.30
C ASP A 269 38.57 -37.46 -4.38
N SER A 270 38.87 -38.29 -5.38
CA SER A 270 37.98 -38.51 -6.52
C SER A 270 38.23 -39.82 -7.27
N ASN A 271 37.30 -40.76 -7.10
CA ASN A 271 37.22 -41.98 -7.92
C ASN A 271 36.81 -41.70 -9.38
N PHE A 272 36.43 -40.46 -9.69
CA PHE A 272 35.98 -39.98 -11.01
C PHE A 272 37.13 -39.81 -12.02
N VAL A 273 38.33 -40.27 -11.67
CA VAL A 273 39.59 -40.22 -12.45
C VAL A 273 39.56 -41.18 -13.67
N ARG A 274 38.40 -41.73 -14.04
CA ARG A 274 38.09 -42.11 -15.44
C ARG A 274 37.83 -40.86 -16.30
N THR A 275 38.85 -40.03 -16.51
CA THR A 275 38.84 -39.00 -17.57
C THR A 275 39.70 -39.45 -18.76
N ARG A 276 39.53 -38.79 -19.91
CA ARG A 276 40.54 -38.82 -20.99
C ARG A 276 41.65 -37.84 -20.62
N TRP A 277 42.58 -38.29 -19.78
CA TRP A 277 43.65 -37.48 -19.19
C TRP A 277 44.58 -36.86 -20.24
N ASN A 278 44.78 -35.54 -20.25
CA ASN A 278 45.64 -34.90 -21.26
C ASN A 278 46.55 -33.80 -20.69
N GLY A 279 47.47 -34.15 -19.79
CA GLY A 279 48.53 -33.27 -19.23
C GLY A 279 49.03 -33.73 -17.85
N ILE A 280 50.18 -33.29 -17.31
CA ILE A 280 51.23 -32.38 -17.82
C ILE A 280 52.62 -32.84 -17.30
N SER A 281 53.05 -34.06 -17.66
CA SER A 281 54.46 -34.54 -17.56
C SER A 281 54.65 -35.82 -18.37
N SER A 282 53.60 -36.61 -18.50
CA SER A 282 53.14 -36.93 -19.83
C SER A 282 51.79 -36.25 -20.07
N ASN A 283 51.50 -35.80 -21.30
CA ASN A 283 50.10 -35.63 -21.72
C ASN A 283 49.66 -36.92 -22.41
N MET A 284 48.41 -37.36 -22.20
CA MET A 284 47.85 -38.52 -22.89
C MET A 284 46.85 -38.02 -23.96
N SER A 285 47.36 -37.60 -25.12
CA SER A 285 46.50 -37.24 -26.23
C SER A 285 46.00 -38.51 -26.92
N ALA A 286 44.67 -38.66 -26.98
CA ALA A 286 44.02 -39.65 -27.82
C ALA A 286 43.50 -38.93 -29.07
N ASP A 287 44.18 -39.14 -30.19
CA ASP A 287 43.82 -38.53 -31.49
C ASP A 287 43.83 -39.60 -32.60
N GLY A 288 43.47 -39.20 -33.83
CA GLY A 288 43.35 -40.12 -34.97
C GLY A 288 44.64 -40.87 -35.34
N ASN A 289 45.79 -40.46 -34.82
CA ASN A 289 47.09 -41.10 -35.05
C ASN A 289 47.46 -42.12 -33.97
N GLY A 290 46.76 -42.15 -32.82
CA GLY A 290 47.00 -43.10 -31.72
C GLY A 290 46.78 -42.53 -30.31
N LEU A 291 47.10 -43.36 -29.31
CA LEU A 291 47.24 -42.93 -27.92
C LEU A 291 48.69 -42.50 -27.68
N THR A 292 48.92 -41.20 -27.53
CA THR A 292 50.26 -40.61 -27.36
C THR A 292 50.44 -40.15 -25.91
N VAL A 293 51.48 -40.65 -25.24
CA VAL A 293 51.89 -40.34 -23.87
C VAL A 293 53.20 -39.54 -23.93
N ARG A 294 53.09 -38.20 -23.97
CA ARG A 294 54.21 -37.29 -24.32
C ARG A 294 55.06 -36.88 -23.12
N HIS A 295 56.16 -37.60 -22.90
CA HIS A 295 57.06 -37.54 -21.75
C HIS A 295 57.78 -36.20 -21.54
N ARG A 296 58.39 -36.09 -20.36
CA ARG A 296 58.86 -34.84 -19.73
C ARG A 296 60.18 -34.30 -20.29
N ASP A 297 61.00 -35.20 -20.81
CA ASP A 297 62.22 -34.96 -21.58
C ASP A 297 61.94 -34.48 -23.02
N GLY A 298 60.66 -34.47 -23.43
CA GLY A 298 60.24 -34.14 -24.80
C GLY A 298 60.02 -35.36 -25.69
N THR A 299 60.42 -36.55 -25.23
CA THR A 299 60.13 -37.83 -25.90
C THR A 299 58.65 -38.18 -25.81
N TYR A 300 58.19 -39.23 -26.49
CA TYR A 300 56.82 -39.73 -26.31
C TYR A 300 56.66 -41.22 -26.59
N THR A 301 55.96 -41.92 -25.70
CA THR A 301 55.47 -43.28 -26.00
C THR A 301 54.14 -43.17 -26.73
N LYS A 302 53.97 -43.91 -27.82
CA LYS A 302 52.76 -43.91 -28.64
C LYS A 302 52.31 -45.33 -28.94
N ILE A 303 51.02 -45.57 -28.84
CA ILE A 303 50.34 -46.73 -29.42
C ILE A 303 49.66 -46.25 -30.70
N GLY A 304 50.24 -46.61 -31.86
CA GLY A 304 49.77 -46.23 -33.20
C GLY A 304 49.57 -47.44 -34.11
N TRP A 305 49.25 -47.18 -35.39
CA TRP A 305 49.14 -48.21 -36.43
C TRP A 305 50.45 -48.99 -36.65
N ASP A 306 51.57 -48.38 -36.27
CA ASP A 306 52.94 -48.88 -36.36
C ASP A 306 53.46 -49.50 -35.06
N GLY A 307 52.57 -49.75 -34.09
CA GLY A 307 52.83 -50.49 -32.84
C GLY A 307 52.94 -49.61 -31.59
N LEU A 308 53.48 -50.21 -30.52
CA LEU A 308 54.00 -49.48 -29.36
C LEU A 308 55.42 -48.99 -29.68
N LYS A 309 55.63 -47.68 -29.60
CA LYS A 309 56.91 -47.03 -29.89
C LYS A 309 57.23 -45.95 -28.88
N HIS A 310 58.51 -45.70 -28.67
CA HIS A 310 59.03 -44.55 -27.93
C HIS A 310 59.79 -43.67 -28.91
N TYR A 311 59.47 -42.37 -28.96
CA TYR A 311 60.03 -41.42 -29.90
C TYR A 311 60.92 -40.40 -29.19
N ASP A 312 62.19 -40.32 -29.59
CA ASP A 312 63.14 -39.30 -29.13
C ASP A 312 63.72 -38.54 -30.35
N GLY A 313 63.90 -37.22 -30.25
CA GLY A 313 64.31 -36.36 -31.36
C GLY A 313 63.42 -36.41 -32.61
N GLY A 314 62.21 -36.99 -32.51
CA GLY A 314 61.34 -37.32 -33.65
C GLY A 314 61.60 -38.70 -34.29
N THR A 315 62.66 -39.41 -33.89
CA THR A 315 62.98 -40.78 -34.33
C THR A 315 62.19 -41.78 -33.50
N GLY A 316 61.41 -42.65 -34.15
CA GLY A 316 60.54 -43.63 -33.48
C GLY A 316 61.17 -44.99 -33.28
N TYR A 317 61.64 -45.26 -32.06
CA TYR A 317 62.16 -46.55 -31.63
C TYR A 317 61.02 -47.51 -31.29
N ARG A 318 61.10 -48.76 -31.77
CA ARG A 318 60.20 -49.82 -31.28
C ARG A 318 60.62 -50.18 -29.86
N THR A 319 59.69 -50.06 -28.92
CA THR A 319 59.89 -50.63 -27.58
C THR A 319 59.61 -52.12 -27.67
N ASN A 320 60.65 -52.94 -27.59
CA ASN A 320 60.50 -54.39 -27.50
C ASN A 320 59.76 -54.72 -26.19
N TYR A 321 58.44 -54.86 -26.25
CA TYR A 321 57.60 -55.09 -25.07
C TYR A 321 57.63 -56.56 -24.63
N LEU A 322 58.31 -57.40 -25.41
CA LEU A 322 58.49 -58.82 -25.17
C LEU A 322 59.93 -59.23 -25.53
N THR A 323 60.69 -59.69 -24.54
CA THR A 323 62.05 -60.23 -24.71
C THR A 323 62.17 -61.55 -23.96
N GLU A 324 62.80 -62.55 -24.60
CA GLU A 324 63.01 -63.89 -24.06
C GLU A 324 64.46 -64.33 -24.29
N ILE A 325 65.04 -65.10 -23.36
CA ILE A 325 66.39 -65.65 -23.48
C ILE A 325 66.33 -67.14 -23.16
N VAL A 326 66.29 -67.98 -24.20
CA VAL A 326 66.28 -69.44 -24.05
C VAL A 326 67.72 -69.96 -24.10
N THR A 327 68.18 -70.59 -23.02
CA THR A 327 69.46 -71.30 -23.01
C THR A 327 69.29 -72.69 -23.61
N VAL A 328 70.15 -73.04 -24.57
CA VAL A 328 70.14 -74.28 -25.33
C VAL A 328 71.46 -75.01 -25.12
N SER A 329 71.39 -76.23 -24.61
CA SER A 329 72.54 -77.14 -24.43
C SER A 329 72.54 -78.22 -25.51
N ASP A 330 73.61 -79.01 -25.59
CA ASP A 330 73.75 -80.15 -26.53
C ASP A 330 73.58 -79.81 -28.02
N LEU A 331 73.82 -78.55 -28.39
CA LEU A 331 73.72 -78.08 -29.76
C LEU A 331 74.90 -78.60 -30.59
N ASN A 332 74.69 -79.74 -31.26
CA ASN A 332 75.61 -80.33 -32.23
C ASN A 332 74.91 -80.51 -33.60
N HIS A 333 74.52 -79.40 -34.22
CA HIS A 333 73.79 -79.35 -35.49
C HIS A 333 74.63 -78.64 -36.56
N ASP A 334 74.77 -79.27 -37.73
CA ASP A 334 75.51 -78.75 -38.89
C ASP A 334 74.72 -78.96 -40.19
N SER A 335 75.29 -78.59 -41.33
CA SER A 335 74.65 -78.72 -42.64
C SER A 335 74.31 -80.17 -43.07
N SER A 336 74.71 -81.19 -42.31
CA SER A 336 74.29 -82.58 -42.50
C SER A 336 73.18 -83.04 -41.54
N ARG A 337 73.02 -82.35 -40.40
CA ARG A 337 71.99 -82.63 -39.38
C ARG A 337 70.80 -81.65 -39.41
N GLY A 338 70.90 -80.56 -40.16
CA GLY A 338 69.90 -79.50 -40.18
C GLY A 338 70.02 -78.57 -38.96
N TYR A 339 68.89 -78.21 -38.36
CA TYR A 339 68.81 -77.29 -37.22
C TYR A 339 68.03 -77.91 -36.06
N MET A 340 68.38 -77.51 -34.84
CA MET A 340 67.60 -77.77 -33.63
C MET A 340 66.46 -76.76 -33.55
N TRP A 341 65.23 -77.20 -33.30
CA TRP A 341 64.13 -76.29 -32.99
C TRP A 341 64.18 -75.86 -31.53
N VAL A 342 64.08 -74.54 -31.30
CA VAL A 342 63.98 -73.93 -29.98
C VAL A 342 62.59 -73.32 -29.85
N ASP A 343 61.73 -73.96 -29.06
CA ASP A 343 60.38 -73.47 -28.76
C ASP A 343 60.42 -72.25 -27.85
N LEU A 344 59.61 -71.24 -28.17
CA LEU A 344 59.44 -70.02 -27.37
C LEU A 344 58.10 -70.06 -26.60
N PRO A 345 57.96 -69.27 -25.51
CA PRO A 345 56.69 -69.13 -24.81
C PRO A 345 55.53 -68.74 -25.74
N PRO A 346 54.30 -69.24 -25.53
CA PRO A 346 53.18 -69.05 -26.47
C PRO A 346 52.83 -67.59 -26.82
N VAL A 347 53.24 -66.63 -25.98
CA VAL A 347 53.10 -65.18 -26.21
C VAL A 347 53.88 -64.66 -27.44
N PHE A 348 54.78 -65.45 -28.03
CA PHE A 348 55.46 -65.16 -29.30
C PHE A 348 54.73 -65.69 -30.56
N ARG A 349 53.65 -66.48 -30.42
CA ARG A 349 52.97 -67.11 -31.57
C ARG A 349 52.29 -66.09 -32.47
N GLY A 350 52.51 -66.22 -33.77
CA GLY A 350 52.03 -65.29 -34.80
C GLY A 350 52.78 -63.96 -34.86
N LYS A 351 53.84 -63.76 -34.06
CA LYS A 351 54.59 -62.50 -34.00
C LYS A 351 55.87 -62.59 -34.84
N ASN A 352 56.10 -61.60 -35.71
CA ASN A 352 57.33 -61.48 -36.49
C ASN A 352 58.48 -60.89 -35.62
N PHE A 353 59.07 -61.75 -34.79
CA PHE A 353 60.14 -61.39 -33.85
C PHE A 353 61.54 -61.42 -34.48
N ASN A 354 62.49 -60.66 -33.93
CA ASN A 354 63.90 -60.82 -34.26
C ASN A 354 64.53 -61.86 -33.31
N ALA A 355 65.16 -62.89 -33.87
CA ALA A 355 65.87 -63.91 -33.11
C ALA A 355 67.38 -63.83 -33.40
N ARG A 356 68.19 -63.81 -32.33
CA ARG A 356 69.65 -63.76 -32.33
C ARG A 356 70.19 -64.90 -31.47
N VAL A 357 71.42 -65.31 -31.71
CA VAL A 357 72.10 -66.28 -30.85
C VAL A 357 73.45 -65.76 -30.38
N VAL A 358 73.76 -66.04 -29.11
CA VAL A 358 75.08 -65.86 -28.50
C VAL A 358 75.62 -67.23 -28.13
N PHE A 359 76.87 -67.51 -28.48
CA PHE A 359 77.59 -68.69 -28.00
C PHE A 359 77.96 -68.49 -26.52
N ASN A 360 77.70 -69.48 -25.67
CA ASN A 360 77.93 -69.39 -24.22
C ASN A 360 79.13 -70.23 -23.77
N ASP A 361 79.17 -71.50 -24.18
CA ASP A 361 80.29 -72.41 -23.91
C ASP A 361 80.48 -73.42 -25.05
N ALA A 362 81.73 -73.86 -25.26
CA ALA A 362 82.04 -74.97 -26.13
C ALA A 362 82.18 -76.21 -25.25
N CYS A 363 81.17 -77.08 -25.29
CA CYS A 363 81.12 -78.30 -24.50
C CYS A 363 82.02 -79.38 -25.11
N VAL A 364 83.33 -79.06 -25.18
CA VAL A 364 84.41 -79.87 -25.77
C VAL A 364 84.80 -81.00 -24.81
N TRP A 365 83.83 -81.89 -24.58
CA TRP A 365 83.91 -83.10 -23.79
C TRP A 365 84.47 -82.93 -22.37
N GLN A 366 83.55 -82.80 -21.41
CA GLN A 366 83.86 -83.05 -20.00
C GLN A 366 84.05 -84.57 -19.80
N ASP A 367 85.06 -84.95 -19.01
CA ASP A 367 85.13 -86.32 -18.47
C ASP A 367 84.04 -86.56 -17.39
N THR A 368 83.93 -87.79 -16.89
CA THR A 368 82.96 -88.17 -15.83
C THR A 368 83.17 -87.42 -14.50
N SER A 369 84.23 -86.62 -14.39
CA SER A 369 84.58 -85.75 -13.27
C SER A 369 84.49 -84.25 -13.62
N GLY A 370 83.85 -83.89 -14.74
CA GLY A 370 83.58 -82.50 -15.13
C GLY A 370 84.79 -81.73 -15.68
N SER A 371 85.92 -82.39 -15.93
CA SER A 371 87.18 -81.71 -16.30
C SER A 371 87.38 -81.66 -17.82
N TYR A 372 87.71 -80.48 -18.35
CA TYR A 372 88.08 -80.23 -19.77
C TYR A 372 89.51 -80.73 -20.12
N ASN A 373 90.02 -81.75 -19.43
CA ASN A 373 91.46 -81.98 -19.28
C ASN A 373 92.05 -82.90 -20.37
N THR A 374 91.91 -82.51 -21.64
CA THR A 374 92.33 -83.34 -22.79
C THR A 374 93.12 -82.55 -23.83
N GLY A 375 94.39 -82.28 -23.55
CA GLY A 375 95.34 -81.58 -24.45
C GLY A 375 95.66 -82.26 -25.80
N TYR A 376 94.93 -83.32 -26.17
CA TYR A 376 94.90 -83.90 -27.51
C TYR A 376 93.81 -83.29 -28.42
N MET A 377 93.00 -82.36 -27.91
CA MET A 377 91.93 -81.69 -28.63
C MET A 377 92.26 -80.22 -28.90
N PHE A 378 92.14 -79.79 -30.15
CA PHE A 378 92.41 -78.42 -30.58
C PHE A 378 91.18 -77.82 -31.25
N LEU A 379 90.63 -76.75 -30.68
CA LEU A 379 89.49 -76.02 -31.27
C LEU A 379 89.93 -75.36 -32.59
N GLN A 380 89.23 -75.67 -33.68
CA GLN A 380 89.50 -75.14 -35.02
C GLN A 380 88.52 -74.02 -35.42
N ARG A 381 87.23 -74.20 -35.09
CA ARG A 381 86.21 -73.15 -35.23
C ARG A 381 85.04 -73.42 -34.28
N ILE A 382 84.37 -72.37 -33.86
CA ILE A 382 83.00 -72.42 -33.34
C ILE A 382 82.08 -72.02 -34.48
N VAL A 383 80.95 -72.71 -34.62
CA VAL A 383 79.83 -72.28 -35.47
C VAL A 383 78.61 -72.18 -34.57
N CYS A 384 77.90 -71.05 -34.65
CA CYS A 384 76.64 -70.83 -33.94
C CYS A 384 75.85 -69.75 -34.68
N TYR A 385 74.69 -70.09 -35.25
CA TYR A 385 73.84 -69.16 -36.00
C TYR A 385 72.39 -69.65 -36.08
N ILE A 386 71.47 -68.72 -36.36
CA ILE A 386 70.06 -69.02 -36.60
C ILE A 386 69.82 -69.02 -38.11
N GLN A 387 69.11 -70.04 -38.62
CA GLN A 387 68.69 -70.09 -40.02
C GLN A 387 67.48 -69.15 -40.23
N GLN A 388 67.75 -67.86 -40.43
CA GLN A 388 66.74 -66.79 -40.43
C GLN A 388 65.57 -67.08 -41.40
N ASP A 389 65.85 -67.59 -42.60
CA ASP A 389 64.84 -67.92 -43.63
C ASP A 389 63.93 -69.13 -43.27
N SER A 390 64.14 -69.76 -42.11
CA SER A 390 63.39 -70.92 -41.63
C SER A 390 62.68 -70.68 -40.28
N ILE A 391 62.60 -69.44 -39.79
CA ILE A 391 61.94 -69.14 -38.50
C ILE A 391 60.43 -69.44 -38.57
N ASP A 392 59.94 -70.27 -37.65
CA ASP A 392 58.52 -70.64 -37.54
C ASP A 392 57.80 -69.65 -36.63
N TYR A 393 57.44 -68.50 -37.20
CA TYR A 393 56.64 -67.48 -36.51
C TYR A 393 55.24 -67.96 -36.11
N ARG A 394 54.68 -68.97 -36.80
CA ARG A 394 53.32 -69.47 -36.53
C ARG A 394 53.27 -70.21 -35.19
N ASN A 395 54.23 -71.09 -34.94
CA ASN A 395 54.30 -71.87 -33.70
C ASN A 395 55.23 -71.26 -32.64
N ALA A 396 55.98 -70.22 -33.03
CA ALA A 396 57.03 -69.53 -32.27
C ALA A 396 58.24 -70.41 -31.97
N ARG A 397 58.95 -70.83 -33.02
CA ARG A 397 60.13 -71.69 -32.92
C ARG A 397 61.29 -71.16 -33.75
N VAL A 398 62.50 -71.24 -33.19
CA VAL A 398 63.73 -70.74 -33.81
C VAL A 398 64.60 -71.92 -34.27
N PRO A 399 65.03 -71.96 -35.55
CA PRO A 399 65.91 -72.99 -36.09
C PRO A 399 67.38 -72.62 -35.80
N LEU A 400 67.99 -73.32 -34.84
CA LEU A 400 69.33 -73.06 -34.34
C LEU A 400 70.34 -74.08 -34.89
N VAL A 401 71.47 -73.60 -35.40
CA VAL A 401 72.60 -74.40 -35.89
C VAL A 401 73.83 -74.06 -35.03
N GLY A 402 74.58 -75.08 -34.60
CA GLY A 402 75.83 -74.83 -33.89
C GLY A 402 76.61 -76.08 -33.50
N TYR A 403 77.92 -75.92 -33.36
CA TYR A 403 78.89 -76.93 -32.95
C TYR A 403 80.29 -76.32 -32.75
N ALA A 404 81.12 -76.97 -31.94
CA ALA A 404 82.55 -76.72 -31.88
C ALA A 404 83.27 -77.75 -32.76
N ARG A 405 84.04 -77.31 -33.76
CA ARG A 405 84.88 -78.18 -34.59
C ARG A 405 86.24 -78.31 -33.93
N CYS A 406 86.58 -79.51 -33.47
CA CYS A 406 87.85 -79.79 -32.80
C CYS A 406 88.63 -80.87 -33.55
N TRP A 407 89.95 -80.73 -33.61
CA TRP A 407 90.87 -81.76 -34.10
C TRP A 407 91.26 -82.69 -32.95
N ASP A 408 90.97 -84.00 -33.05
CA ASP A 408 91.49 -85.03 -32.14
C ASP A 408 92.79 -85.59 -32.74
N THR A 409 93.93 -85.35 -32.08
CA THR A 409 95.24 -85.79 -32.57
C THR A 409 95.44 -87.30 -32.51
N ARG A 410 94.70 -88.02 -31.65
CA ARG A 410 94.74 -89.49 -31.54
C ARG A 410 93.99 -90.12 -32.71
N GLN A 411 92.81 -89.59 -33.03
CA GLN A 411 91.97 -90.07 -34.13
C GLN A 411 92.33 -89.44 -35.49
N ARG A 412 93.28 -88.49 -35.51
CA ARG A 412 93.79 -87.77 -36.69
C ARG A 412 92.69 -87.23 -37.61
N LYS A 413 91.62 -86.71 -37.00
CA LYS A 413 90.44 -86.19 -37.72
C LYS A 413 89.79 -85.04 -36.95
N ALA A 414 89.07 -84.19 -37.67
CA ALA A 414 88.22 -83.17 -37.08
C ALA A 414 86.81 -83.72 -36.80
N ILE A 415 86.28 -83.39 -35.63
CA ILE A 415 85.02 -83.89 -35.06
C ILE A 415 84.19 -82.68 -34.61
N ASN A 416 82.85 -82.78 -34.64
CA ASN A 416 81.96 -81.77 -34.06
C ASN A 416 81.55 -82.17 -32.65
N PHE A 417 81.70 -81.24 -31.71
CA PHE A 417 81.24 -81.33 -30.33
C PHE A 417 80.03 -80.41 -30.12
N PRO A 418 79.14 -80.75 -29.17
CA PRO A 418 78.06 -79.85 -28.77
C PRO A 418 78.60 -78.52 -28.24
N VAL A 419 77.78 -77.50 -28.33
CA VAL A 419 77.97 -76.21 -27.66
C VAL A 419 76.75 -75.85 -26.83
N GLN A 420 76.93 -74.94 -25.88
CA GLN A 420 75.84 -74.22 -25.25
C GLN A 420 75.70 -72.84 -25.88
N ALA A 421 74.47 -72.43 -26.14
CA ALA A 421 74.13 -71.16 -26.74
C ALA A 421 72.89 -70.54 -26.09
N GLN A 422 72.73 -69.23 -26.22
CA GLN A 422 71.53 -68.51 -25.78
C GLN A 422 70.83 -67.88 -26.98
N VAL A 423 69.58 -68.28 -27.22
CA VAL A 423 68.70 -67.67 -28.21
C VAL A 423 67.98 -66.50 -27.55
N ILE A 424 68.31 -65.30 -28.00
CA ILE A 424 67.71 -64.04 -27.56
C ILE A 424 66.65 -63.64 -28.58
N VAL A 425 65.41 -63.49 -28.14
CA VAL A 425 64.28 -63.13 -29.01
C VAL A 425 63.60 -61.86 -28.53
N THR A 426 63.32 -60.93 -29.45
CA THR A 426 62.70 -59.64 -29.17
C THR A 426 61.57 -59.32 -30.14
N TYR A 427 60.47 -58.76 -29.64
CA TYR A 427 59.34 -58.23 -30.43
C TYR A 427 58.83 -56.89 -29.89
#